data_AF-A0A966QHP5-F1
#
_entry.id   AF-A0A966QHP5-F1
#
_cell.length_a   1.000
_cell.length_b   1.000
_cell.length_c   1.000
_cell.angle_alpha   90.00
_cell.angle_beta   90.00
_cell.angle_gamma   90.00
#
_symmetry.space_group_name_H-M   'P 1'
#
loop_
_entity.id
_entity.type
_entity.pdbx_description
1 polymer ?
#
loop_
_entity_poly.entity_id
_entity_poly.type
_entity_poly.pdbx_seq_one_letter_code
_entity_poly.pdbx_strand_id
1 'polypeptide(L)'
;MPILHALVLGIVQGLTEFLPISSSGHLELVPWLFGWKDIADESVAKAFDTALHLGTLVAVVFYVRRDLAQYVSGGLGALRHPRHASTTGKAAWLFVASAIPAGLVGLVAQDWITESLGGAG
;
A
#
# COMPACT_ATOMS: atom_id res chain seq x y z
N MET A 1 22.11 3.92 1.00
CA MET A 1 21.80 2.65 1.71
C MET A 1 22.76 1.55 1.27
N PRO A 2 23.46 0.89 2.20
CA PRO A 2 24.08 -0.41 1.97
C PRO A 2 23.03 -1.46 1.56
N ILE A 3 23.41 -2.39 0.69
CA ILE A 3 22.52 -3.48 0.20
C ILE A 3 21.98 -4.31 1.36
N LEU A 4 22.79 -4.53 2.40
CA LEU A 4 22.38 -5.28 3.59
C LEU A 4 21.20 -4.61 4.31
N HIS A 5 21.23 -3.29 4.49
CA HIS A 5 20.12 -2.56 5.14
C HIS A 5 18.85 -2.65 4.28
N ALA A 6 18.99 -2.48 2.96
CA ALA A 6 17.87 -2.61 2.05
C ALA A 6 17.25 -4.02 2.07
N LEU A 7 18.09 -5.07 2.16
CA LEU A 7 17.63 -6.45 2.28
C LEU A 7 16.87 -6.69 3.60
N VAL A 8 17.43 -6.22 4.73
CA VAL A 8 16.80 -6.37 6.05
C VAL A 8 15.45 -5.65 6.08
N LEU A 9 15.39 -4.39 5.63
CA LEU A 9 14.14 -3.63 5.60
C LEU A 9 13.15 -4.20 4.59
N GLY A 10 13.61 -4.74 3.47
CA GLY A 10 12.76 -5.45 2.53
C GLY A 10 12.10 -6.69 3.14
N ILE A 11 12.85 -7.47 3.93
CA ILE A 11 12.29 -8.60 4.68
C ILE A 11 11.29 -8.12 5.74
N VAL A 12 11.65 -7.08 6.49
CA VAL A 12 10.77 -6.49 7.52
C VAL A 12 9.46 -6.01 6.90
N GLN A 13 9.50 -5.24 5.80
CA GLN A 13 8.29 -4.82 5.09
C GLN A 13 7.50 -6.04 4.60
N GLY A 14 8.15 -6.98 3.92
CA GLY A 14 7.46 -8.13 3.35
C GLY A 14 6.75 -8.99 4.40
N LEU A 15 7.29 -9.07 5.62
CA LEU A 15 6.65 -9.75 6.74
C LEU A 15 5.54 -8.89 7.37
N THR A 16 5.80 -7.62 7.64
CA THR A 16 4.92 -6.75 8.44
C THR A 16 3.75 -6.16 7.66
N GLU A 17 3.86 -6.00 6.33
CA GLU A 17 2.82 -5.40 5.49
C GLU A 17 1.49 -6.16 5.52
N PHE A 18 1.56 -7.49 5.67
CA PHE A 18 0.37 -8.36 5.70
C PHE A 18 -0.14 -8.65 7.11
N LEU A 19 0.59 -8.19 8.13
CA LEU A 19 0.22 -8.32 9.52
C LEU A 19 -0.36 -6.99 10.02
N PRO A 20 -1.42 -6.98 10.85
CA PRO A 20 -2.01 -5.76 11.39
C PRO A 20 -1.15 -5.19 12.54
N ILE A 21 0.14 -4.91 12.26
CA ILE A 21 1.16 -4.49 13.25
C ILE A 21 1.93 -3.23 12.85
N SER A 22 1.47 -2.50 11.81
CA SER A 22 2.11 -1.29 11.25
C SER A 22 3.50 -1.55 10.65
N SER A 23 3.59 -1.63 9.32
CA SER A 23 4.86 -1.80 8.60
C SER A 23 5.76 -0.57 8.68
N SER A 24 5.19 0.63 8.51
CA SER A 24 5.92 1.90 8.63
C SER A 24 6.61 2.08 9.99
N GLY A 25 5.96 1.70 11.09
CA GLY A 25 6.56 1.75 12.43
C GLY A 25 7.79 0.84 12.55
N HIS A 26 7.78 -0.33 11.92
CA HIS A 26 8.94 -1.23 11.92
C HIS A 26 10.08 -0.72 11.03
N LEU A 27 9.76 -0.04 9.91
CA LEU A 27 10.75 0.59 9.05
C LEU A 27 11.47 1.76 9.71
N GLU A 28 10.84 2.46 10.66
CA GLU A 28 11.49 3.49 11.48
C GLU A 28 12.24 2.88 12.68
N LEU A 29 11.65 1.86 13.32
CA LEU A 29 12.20 1.24 14.53
C LEU A 29 13.52 0.50 14.27
N VAL A 30 13.64 -0.22 13.14
CA VAL A 30 14.82 -1.03 12.83
C VAL A 30 16.07 -0.15 12.63
N PRO A 31 16.07 0.88 11.76
CA PRO A 31 17.19 1.80 11.61
C PRO A 31 17.55 2.52 12.92
N TRP A 32 16.54 2.93 13.70
CA TRP A 32 16.75 3.55 15.00
C TRP A 32 17.47 2.62 15.98
N LEU A 33 17.03 1.36 16.08
CA LEU A 33 17.61 0.35 16.99
C LEU A 33 19.08 0.04 16.65
N PHE A 34 19.43 0.01 15.36
CA PHE A 34 20.78 -0.30 14.90
C PHE A 34 21.65 0.94 14.61
N GLY A 35 21.13 2.16 14.83
CA GLY A 35 21.85 3.42 14.63
C GLY A 35 22.24 3.71 13.17
N TRP A 36 21.42 3.28 12.21
CA TRP A 36 21.69 3.46 10.78
C TRP A 36 21.53 4.93 10.37
N LYS A 37 22.62 5.56 9.91
CA LYS A 37 22.65 6.98 9.52
C LYS A 37 22.37 7.20 8.03
N ASP A 38 22.39 6.14 7.24
CA ASP A 38 22.16 6.18 5.80
C ASP A 38 20.70 6.47 5.42
N ILE A 39 19.76 6.26 6.36
CA ILE A 39 18.31 6.57 6.23
C ILE A 39 17.96 7.94 6.83
N ALA A 40 18.94 8.68 7.35
CA ALA A 40 18.70 9.99 7.97
C ALA A 40 18.23 11.07 6.97
N ASP A 41 18.44 10.84 5.67
CA ASP A 41 17.87 11.69 4.63
C ASP A 41 16.41 11.30 4.39
N GLU A 42 15.49 12.17 4.81
CA GLU A 42 14.05 11.98 4.72
C GLU A 42 13.58 11.71 3.27
N SER A 43 14.24 12.31 2.28
CA SER A 43 13.88 12.12 0.87
C SER A 43 14.20 10.70 0.40
N VAL A 44 15.35 10.16 0.84
CA VAL A 44 15.77 8.80 0.52
C VAL A 44 14.90 7.79 1.28
N ALA A 45 14.57 8.08 2.55
CA ALA A 45 13.70 7.24 3.37
C ALA A 45 12.29 7.11 2.76
N LYS A 46 11.65 8.22 2.39
CA LYS A 46 10.33 8.23 1.74
C LYS A 46 10.32 7.52 0.38
N ALA A 47 11.35 7.73 -0.43
CA ALA A 47 11.48 7.06 -1.72
C ALA A 47 11.65 5.54 -1.55
N PHE A 48 12.45 5.12 -0.56
CA PHE A 48 12.68 3.72 -0.26
C PHE A 48 11.42 3.04 0.32
N ASP A 49 10.72 3.70 1.24
CA ASP A 49 9.44 3.23 1.78
C ASP A 49 8.39 3.04 0.67
N THR A 50 8.30 3.99 -0.25
CA THR A 50 7.43 3.88 -1.43
C THR A 50 7.81 2.70 -2.32
N ALA A 51 9.11 2.47 -2.53
CA ALA A 51 9.60 1.34 -3.32
C ALA A 51 9.29 -0.02 -2.65
N LEU A 52 9.36 -0.09 -1.32
CA LEU A 52 9.01 -1.27 -0.54
C LEU A 52 7.50 -1.59 -0.59
N HIS A 53 6.65 -0.57 -0.46
CA HIS A 53 5.21 -0.70 -0.66
C HIS A 53 4.87 -1.14 -2.10
N LEU A 54 5.58 -0.62 -3.10
CA LEU A 54 5.39 -1.07 -4.48
C LEU A 54 5.81 -2.54 -4.65
N GLY A 55 6.91 -2.96 -4.03
CA GLY A 55 7.38 -4.35 -4.07
C GLY A 55 6.36 -5.33 -3.47
N THR A 56 5.80 -4.99 -2.30
CA THR A 56 4.77 -5.82 -1.64
C THR A 56 3.45 -5.82 -2.42
N LEU A 57 3.04 -4.69 -2.99
CA LEU A 57 1.89 -4.61 -3.89
C LEU A 57 2.08 -5.53 -5.10
N VAL A 58 3.24 -5.49 -5.76
CA VAL A 58 3.55 -6.37 -6.90
C VAL A 58 3.49 -7.84 -6.48
N ALA A 59 4.04 -8.19 -5.32
CA ALA A 59 4.01 -9.56 -4.80
C ALA A 59 2.56 -10.05 -4.60
N VAL A 60 1.69 -9.24 -3.99
CA VAL A 60 0.26 -9.58 -3.81
C VAL A 60 -0.46 -9.69 -5.15
N VAL A 61 -0.32 -8.69 -6.02
CA VAL A 61 -0.97 -8.69 -7.35
C VAL A 61 -0.56 -9.92 -8.15
N PHE A 62 0.73 -10.29 -8.11
CA PHE A 62 1.21 -11.51 -8.76
C PHE A 62 0.62 -12.77 -8.12
N TYR A 63 0.55 -12.85 -6.80
CA TYR A 63 -0.05 -13.97 -6.06
C TYR A 63 -1.53 -14.15 -6.42
N VAL A 64 -2.34 -13.09 -6.36
CA VAL A 64 -3.79 -13.12 -6.63
C VAL A 64 -4.17 -12.88 -8.10
N ARG A 65 -3.21 -12.87 -9.03
CA ARG A 65 -3.42 -12.45 -10.43
C ARG A 65 -4.59 -13.13 -11.15
N ARG A 66 -4.88 -14.39 -10.83
CA ARG A 66 -5.98 -15.16 -11.45
C ARG A 66 -7.33 -14.67 -10.95
N ASP A 67 -7.47 -14.51 -9.64
CA ASP A 67 -8.70 -14.02 -9.02
C ASP A 67 -8.92 -12.56 -9.42
N LEU A 68 -7.86 -11.74 -9.40
CA LEU A 68 -7.89 -10.37 -9.87
C LEU A 68 -8.37 -10.28 -11.32
N ALA A 69 -7.88 -11.14 -12.23
CA ALA A 69 -8.34 -11.17 -13.61
C ALA A 69 -9.83 -11.53 -13.73
N GLN A 70 -10.35 -12.43 -12.89
CA GLN A 70 -11.78 -12.75 -12.84
C GLN A 70 -12.63 -11.56 -12.37
N TYR A 71 -12.19 -10.86 -11.31
CA TYR A 71 -12.89 -9.66 -10.84
C TYR A 71 -12.85 -8.52 -11.85
N VAL A 72 -11.70 -8.28 -12.49
CA VAL A 72 -11.55 -7.25 -13.52
C VAL A 72 -12.42 -7.55 -14.74
N SER A 73 -12.34 -8.77 -15.28
CA SER A 73 -13.16 -9.15 -16.43
C SER A 73 -14.66 -9.15 -16.11
N GLY A 74 -15.04 -9.63 -14.91
CA GLY A 74 -16.42 -9.57 -14.42
C GLY A 74 -16.93 -8.14 -14.26
N GLY A 75 -16.12 -7.25 -13.69
CA GLY A 75 -16.46 -5.83 -13.50
C GLY A 75 -16.63 -5.09 -14.82
N LEU A 76 -15.73 -5.32 -15.78
CA LEU A 76 -15.84 -4.78 -17.14
C LEU A 76 -17.08 -5.34 -17.87
N GLY A 77 -17.39 -6.62 -17.69
CA GLY A 77 -18.61 -7.23 -18.21
C GLY A 77 -19.88 -6.60 -17.63
N ALA A 78 -19.89 -6.34 -16.31
CA ALA A 78 -20.98 -5.65 -15.63
C ALA A 78 -21.19 -4.21 -16.12
N LEU A 79 -20.11 -3.52 -16.52
CA LEU A 79 -20.19 -2.17 -17.10
C LEU A 79 -20.82 -2.21 -18.50
N ARG A 80 -20.49 -3.21 -19.32
CA ARG A 80 -21.00 -3.36 -20.69
C ARG A 80 -22.44 -3.90 -20.74
N HIS A 81 -22.79 -4.82 -19.86
CA HIS A 81 -24.12 -5.44 -19.80
C HIS A 81 -24.68 -5.47 -18.37
N PRO A 82 -25.11 -4.31 -17.82
CA PRO A 82 -25.50 -4.20 -16.41
C PRO A 82 -26.66 -5.13 -16.01
N ARG A 83 -27.62 -5.34 -16.91
CA ARG A 83 -28.78 -6.23 -16.68
C ARG A 83 -28.39 -7.71 -16.51
N HIS A 84 -27.22 -8.10 -17.00
CA HIS A 84 -26.70 -9.48 -16.93
C HIS A 84 -25.40 -9.54 -16.11
N ALA A 85 -25.15 -8.55 -15.26
CA ALA A 85 -23.94 -8.51 -14.44
C ALA A 85 -23.85 -9.74 -13.53
N SER A 86 -22.75 -10.49 -13.65
CA SER A 86 -22.45 -11.62 -12.79
C SER A 86 -22.24 -11.18 -11.34
N THR A 87 -22.39 -12.11 -10.39
CA THR A 87 -22.13 -11.85 -8.96
C THR A 87 -20.72 -11.30 -8.75
N THR A 88 -19.73 -11.88 -9.42
CA THR A 88 -18.33 -11.41 -9.40
C THR A 88 -18.19 -9.99 -9.93
N GLY A 89 -18.87 -9.63 -11.02
CA GLY A 89 -18.84 -8.28 -11.57
C GLY A 89 -19.47 -7.24 -10.66
N LYS A 90 -20.59 -7.59 -10.00
CA LYS A 90 -21.19 -6.74 -8.96
C LYS A 90 -20.26 -6.55 -7.77
N ALA A 91 -19.63 -7.64 -7.30
CA ALA A 91 -18.66 -7.59 -6.21
C ALA A 91 -17.43 -6.75 -6.54
N ALA A 92 -16.92 -6.81 -7.78
CA ALA A 92 -15.82 -5.96 -8.23
C ALA A 92 -16.15 -4.46 -8.09
N TRP A 93 -17.38 -4.05 -8.44
CA TRP A 93 -17.83 -2.67 -8.25
C TRP A 93 -18.05 -2.31 -6.79
N LEU A 94 -18.43 -3.25 -5.92
CA LEU A 94 -18.48 -3.03 -4.48
C LEU A 94 -17.08 -2.76 -3.89
N PHE A 95 -16.04 -3.46 -4.36
CA PHE A 95 -14.66 -3.16 -3.95
C PHE A 95 -14.24 -1.75 -4.38
N VAL A 96 -14.53 -1.36 -5.62
CA VAL A 96 -14.27 0.02 -6.10
C VAL A 96 -15.02 1.04 -5.23
N ALA A 97 -16.31 0.80 -4.98
CA ALA A 97 -17.12 1.67 -4.15
C ALA A 97 -16.59 1.77 -2.70
N SER A 98 -16.07 0.68 -2.15
CA SER A 98 -15.51 0.66 -0.79
C SER A 98 -14.24 1.50 -0.64
N ALA A 99 -13.49 1.73 -1.73
CA ALA A 99 -12.30 2.59 -1.72
C ALA A 99 -12.66 4.10 -1.75
N ILE A 100 -13.88 4.45 -2.20
CA ILE A 100 -14.30 5.86 -2.36
C ILE A 100 -14.30 6.60 -1.02
N PRO A 101 -14.91 6.09 0.09
CA PRO A 101 -14.86 6.78 1.38
C PRO A 101 -13.43 7.04 1.86
N ALA A 102 -12.54 6.05 1.73
CA ALA A 102 -11.14 6.20 2.12
C ALA A 102 -10.43 7.29 1.29
N GLY A 103 -10.64 7.29 -0.03
CA GLY A 103 -10.08 8.31 -0.91
C GLY A 103 -10.63 9.72 -0.65
N LEU A 104 -11.95 9.85 -0.41
CA LEU A 104 -12.58 11.13 -0.07
C LEU A 104 -12.07 11.67 1.26
N VAL A 105 -11.99 10.83 2.29
CA VAL A 105 -11.41 11.21 3.58
C VAL A 105 -9.95 11.61 3.39
N GLY A 106 -9.18 10.84 2.63
CA GLY A 106 -7.79 11.17 2.32
C GLY A 106 -7.65 12.55 1.66
N LEU A 107 -8.47 12.88 0.67
CA LEU A 107 -8.44 14.17 -0.03
C LEU A 107 -8.86 15.35 0.87
N VAL A 108 -9.91 15.18 1.69
CA VAL A 108 -10.42 16.25 2.54
C VAL A 108 -9.55 16.47 3.78
N ALA A 109 -9.02 15.38 4.34
CA ALA A 109 -8.23 15.43 5.57
C ALA A 109 -6.72 15.56 5.31
N GLN A 110 -6.26 15.61 4.06
CA GLN A 110 -4.83 15.65 3.72
C GLN A 110 -4.09 16.77 4.46
N ASP A 111 -4.65 17.99 4.42
CA ASP A 111 -4.04 19.17 5.04
C ASP A 111 -4.00 19.03 6.57
N TRP A 112 -5.12 18.57 7.17
CA TRP A 112 -5.20 18.33 8.62
C TRP A 112 -4.25 17.22 9.11
N ILE A 113 -4.13 16.13 8.34
CA ILE A 113 -3.20 15.02 8.63
C ILE A 113 -1.76 15.52 8.55
N THR A 114 -1.43 16.28 7.52
CA THR A 114 -0.07 16.83 7.34
C THR A 114 0.27 17.82 8.46
N GLU A 115 -0.67 18.67 8.89
CA GLU A 115 -0.46 19.63 9.97
C GLU A 115 -0.42 18.98 11.36
N SER A 116 -1.24 17.96 11.61
CA SER A 116 -1.36 17.30 12.93
C SER A 116 -0.34 16.18 13.15
N LEU A 117 0.09 15.50 12.09
CA LEU A 117 0.92 14.29 12.15
C LEU A 117 2.22 14.39 11.32
N GLY A 118 2.37 15.38 10.44
CA GLY A 118 3.53 15.52 9.56
C GLY A 118 4.80 16.03 10.23
N GLY A 119 4.75 16.38 11.52
CA GLY A 119 5.87 17.00 12.23
C GLY A 119 6.05 18.46 11.80
N ALA A 120 6.15 19.35 12.78
CA ALA A 120 6.51 20.73 12.54
C ALA A 120 7.85 20.78 11.79
N GLY A 121 7.83 21.32 10.57
CA GLY A 121 8.98 22.02 10.00
C GLY A 121 9.11 23.40 10.64
#